data_AF-X1ATH9-F1
#
_entry.id   AF-X1ATH9-F1
#
_cell.length_a   1.000
_cell.length_b   1.000
_cell.length_c   1.000
_cell.angle_alpha   90.00
_cell.angle_beta   90.00
_cell.angle_gamma   90.00
#
_symmetry.space_group_name_H-M   'P 1'
#
loop_
_entity.id
_entity.type
_entity.pdbx_description
1 polymer ?
#
loop_
_entity_poly.entity_id
_entity_poly.type
_entity_poly.pdbx_seq_one_letter_code
_entity_poly.pdbx_strand_id
1 'polypeptide(L)' 'MPRDYKVYLKDILDSINSIEEYLLDHTFDSFITDRKTIDAVVRNLEVIGEATKNIPVHIR' A
#
# COMPACT_ATOMS: atom_id res chain seq x y z
N MET A 1 -19.13 -9.25 -13.81
CA MET A 1 -18.30 -10.32 -13.23
C MET A 1 -17.78 -9.83 -11.89
N PRO A 2 -17.82 -10.62 -10.80
CA PRO A 2 -17.11 -10.26 -9.58
C PRO A 2 -15.64 -10.02 -9.94
N ARG A 3 -15.02 -8.97 -9.41
CA ARG A 3 -13.56 -8.80 -9.55
C ARG A 3 -12.90 -10.04 -8.94
N ASP A 4 -12.03 -10.70 -9.72
CA ASP A 4 -11.19 -11.78 -9.21
C ASP A 4 -10.38 -11.22 -8.03
N TYR A 5 -10.33 -11.93 -6.89
CA TYR A 5 -9.63 -11.48 -5.69
C TYR A 5 -8.14 -11.20 -5.95
N LYS A 6 -7.59 -11.77 -7.02
CA LYS A 6 -6.24 -11.46 -7.53
C LYS A 6 -6.04 -9.99 -7.85
N VAL A 7 -7.08 -9.24 -8.21
CA VAL A 7 -6.99 -7.79 -8.42
C VAL A 7 -6.64 -7.10 -7.10
N TYR A 8 -7.28 -7.48 -5.99
CA TYR A 8 -6.96 -6.91 -4.67
C TYR A 8 -5.57 -7.31 -4.19
N LEU A 9 -5.13 -8.54 -4.48
CA LEU A 9 -3.75 -8.96 -4.19
C LEU A 9 -2.74 -8.14 -5.00
N LYS A 10 -3.07 -7.81 -6.26
CA LYS A 10 -2.24 -6.97 -7.10
C LYS A 10 -2.19 -5.53 -6.59
N ASP A 11 -3.33 -4.95 -6.20
CA ASP A 11 -3.40 -3.62 -5.60
C ASP A 11 -2.54 -3.53 -4.33
N ILE A 12 -2.58 -4.56 -3.48
CA ILE A 12 -1.73 -4.63 -2.28
C ILE A 12 -0.24 -4.65 -2.65
N LEU A 13 0.14 -5.52 -3.59
CA LEU A 13 1.53 -5.63 -4.02
C LEU A 13 2.04 -4.33 -4.64
N ASP A 14 1.24 -3.67 -5.47
CA ASP A 14 1.61 -2.41 -6.12
C ASP A 14 1.74 -1.27 -5.10
N SER A 15 0.88 -1.24 -4.08
CA SER A 15 1.02 -0.29 -2.97
C SER A 15 2.24 -0.54 -2.09
N ILE A 16 2.61 -1.80 -1.83
CA ILE A 16 3.84 -2.15 -1.11
C ILE A 16 5.06 -1.66 -1.90
N ASN A 17 5.14 -1.99 -3.19
CA ASN A 17 6.25 -1.57 -4.05
C ASN A 17 6.38 -0.04 -4.10
N SER A 18 5.24 0.67 -4.16
CA SER A 18 5.23 2.15 -4.15
C SER A 18 5.78 2.70 -2.82
N ILE A 19 5.41 2.10 -1.68
CA ILE A 19 5.94 2.51 -0.37
C ILE A 19 7.46 2.27 -0.32
N GLU A 20 7.94 1.12 -0.79
CA GLU A 20 9.37 0.82 -0.84
C GLU A 20 10.13 1.80 -1.73
N GLU A 21 9.59 2.14 -2.90
CA GLU A 21 10.18 3.13 -3.81
C GLU A 21 10.25 4.52 -3.18
N TYR A 22 9.19 4.96 -2.48
CA TYR A 22 9.17 6.26 -1.82
C TYR A 22 10.14 6.36 -0.65
N LEU A 23 10.51 5.24 -0.03
CA LEU A 23 11.36 5.21 1.15
C LEU A 23 12.81 4.82 0.86
N LEU A 24 13.13 4.39 -0.37
CA LEU A 24 14.43 3.84 -0.74
C LEU A 24 15.62 4.76 -0.38
N ASP A 25 15.46 6.07 -0.60
CA ASP A 25 16.49 7.07 -0.35
C ASP A 25 16.21 7.91 0.92
N HIS A 26 15.27 7.50 1.76
CA HIS A 26 14.92 8.20 2.99
C HIS A 26 15.58 7.56 4.21
N THR A 27 16.25 8.39 5.00
CA THR A 27 16.48 8.12 6.42
C THR A 27 15.20 8.38 7.21
N PHE A 28 15.13 7.89 8.45
CA PHE A 28 14.00 8.22 9.33
C PHE A 28 13.82 9.73 9.52
N ASP A 29 14.91 10.46 9.78
CA ASP A 29 14.87 11.92 10.01
C ASP A 29 14.44 12.70 8.76
N SER A 30 14.88 12.27 7.57
CA SER A 30 14.42 12.88 6.31
C SER A 30 12.97 12.51 5.99
N PHE A 31 12.51 11.32 6.38
CA PHE A 31 11.11 10.91 6.19
C PHE A 31 10.15 11.71 7.08
N ILE A 32 10.43 11.87 8.37
CA ILE A 32 9.51 12.55 9.30
C ILE A 32 9.33 14.05 9.00
N THR A 33 10.23 14.63 8.20
CA THR A 33 10.17 16.03 7.77
C THR A 33 9.55 16.21 6.38
N ASP A 34 9.40 15.13 5.60
CA ASP A 34 8.79 15.13 4.28
C ASP A 34 7.29 14.78 4.34
N ARG A 35 6.47 15.81 4.54
CA ARG A 35 5.01 15.64 4.66
C ARG A 35 4.37 14.98 3.44
N LYS A 36 4.88 15.26 2.24
CA LYS A 36 4.34 14.70 0.99
C LYS A 36 4.55 13.19 0.96
N THR A 37 5.75 12.73 1.32
CA THR A 37 6.07 11.30 1.33
C THR A 37 5.30 10.58 2.45
N ILE A 38 5.13 11.21 3.61
CA ILE A 38 4.25 10.67 4.68
C ILE A 38 2.83 10.47 4.15
N ASP A 39 2.23 11.49 3.54
CA ASP A 39 0.85 11.40 3.02
C ASP A 39 0.73 10.33 1.93
N ALA A 40 1.75 10.17 1.07
CA ALA A 40 1.80 9.13 0.05
C ALA A 40 1.90 7.70 0.64
N VAL A 41 2.70 7.51 1.69
CA VAL A 41 2.81 6.23 2.41
C VAL A 41 1.49 5.90 3.10
N VAL A 42 0.90 6.85 3.82
CA VAL A 42 -0.41 6.67 4.50
C VAL A 42 -1.49 6.29 3.49
N ARG A 43 -1.53 6.96 2.33
CA ARG A 43 -2.51 6.64 1.28
C ARG A 43 -2.37 5.21 0.76
N ASN A 44 -1.15 4.71 0.58
CA ASN A 44 -0.92 3.34 0.15
C ASN A 44 -1.30 2.32 1.23
N LEU A 45 -1.05 2.62 2.51
CA LEU A 45 -1.51 1.79 3.62
C LEU A 45 -3.04 1.70 3.70
N GLU A 46 -3.75 2.80 3.42
CA GLU A 46 -5.22 2.78 3.31
C GLU A 46 -5.71 1.90 2.16
N VAL A 47 -5.07 1.98 0.99
CA VAL A 47 -5.41 1.14 -0.18
C VAL A 47 -5.22 -0.33 0.15
N ILE A 48 -4.09 -0.69 0.80
CA ILE A 48 -3.83 -2.05 1.29
C ILE A 48 -4.95 -2.49 2.25
N GLY A 49 -5.26 -1.67 3.25
CA GLY A 49 -6.31 -1.96 4.23
C GLY A 49 -7.68 -2.18 3.58
N GLU A 50 -8.05 -1.40 2.57
CA GLU A 50 -9.31 -1.57 1.85
C GLU A 50 -9.31 -2.82 0.97
N ALA A 51 -8.21 -3.10 0.27
CA ALA A 51 -8.07 -4.30 -0.56
C ALA A 51 -8.21 -5.59 0.28
N THR A 52 -7.66 -5.63 1.50
CA THR A 52 -7.74 -6.82 2.38
C THR A 52 -9.18 -7.21 2.75
N LYS A 53 -10.11 -6.26 2.82
CA LYS A 53 -11.53 -6.52 3.13
C LYS A 53 -12.22 -7.28 2.00
N ASN A 54 -11.74 -7.11 0.77
CA ASN A 54 -12.32 -7.69 -0.42
C ASN A 54 -11.71 -9.06 -0.80
N ILE A 55 -10.70 -9.51 -0.05
CA ILE A 55 -10.15 -10.87 -0.17
C ILE A 55 -11.09 -11.86 0.56
N PRO A 56 -11.51 -12.96 -0.09
CA PRO A 56 -12.32 -14.00 0.55
C PRO A 56 -11.64 -14.59 1.78
N VAL A 57 -12.42 -14.90 2.83
CA VAL A 57 -11.89 -15.41 4.11
C VAL A 57 -11.07 -16.69 3.96
N HIS A 58 -11.38 -17.55 2.99
CA HIS A 58 -10.64 -18.79 2.74
C HIS A 58 -9.28 -18.59 2.03
N ILE A 59 -8.99 -17.37 1.56
CA ILE A 59 -7.72 -16.96 0.94
C ILE A 59 -6.90 -16.08 1.90
N ARG A 60 -7.56 -15.36 2.81
CA ARG A 60 -6.94 -14.41 3.74
C ARG A 60 -6.00 -15.07 4.73
#